data_AF-A0AB39IXJ2-F1
#
_entry.id   AF-A0AB39IXJ2-F1
#
_cell.length_a   1.000
_cell.length_b   1.000
_cell.length_c   1.000
_cell.angle_alpha   90.00
_cell.angle_beta   90.00
_cell.angle_gamma   90.00
#
_symmetry.space_group_name_H-M   'P 1'
#
loop_
_entity.id
_entity.type
_entity.pdbx_description
1 polymer ?
#
loop_
_entity_poly.entity_id
_entity_poly.type
_entity_poly.pdbx_seq_one_letter_code
_entity_poly.pdbx_strand_id
1 'polypeptide(L)'
;MYLKNIQLMSDGDRGNLASQSLCMTEMFLYELEKKFQTKDCEAIVLICGSFKDYKLISTSKDEPDILFLKNTYELEVPFRYSEFEHAINKKKILADTLEKAMLYLCELKNWDSQLVKATFKKMKEKEYKAEIKGRTKLSPDKKRKAYPLIELDLKQFTLYLVVEDNKRNILDKKLIAKTDNYLEEISYHMRELKWLTDHEVALFKRAHKTVYTSIRLS
;
A
#
# COMPACT_ATOMS: atom_id res chain seq x y z
N MET A 1 16.90 -11.86 -0.78
CA MET A 1 16.34 -10.55 -1.20
C MET A 1 14.90 -10.49 -0.71
N TYR A 2 14.24 -9.33 -0.76
CA TYR A 2 12.84 -9.23 -0.34
C TYR A 2 12.04 -8.38 -1.32
N LEU A 3 10.80 -8.78 -1.56
CA LEU A 3 9.86 -7.97 -2.34
C LEU A 3 9.53 -6.69 -1.57
N LYS A 4 9.68 -5.55 -2.24
CA LYS A 4 9.46 -4.20 -1.71
C LYS A 4 8.33 -3.48 -2.43
N ASN A 5 8.14 -3.74 -3.71
CA ASN A 5 7.19 -3.02 -4.54
C ASN A 5 6.45 -3.94 -5.51
N ILE A 6 5.18 -3.64 -5.75
CA ILE A 6 4.38 -4.27 -6.80
C ILE A 6 3.53 -3.19 -7.45
N GLN A 7 3.51 -3.17 -8.78
CA GLN A 7 2.68 -2.26 -9.56
C GLN A 7 1.85 -3.04 -10.56
N LEU A 8 0.57 -2.68 -10.73
CA LEU A 8 -0.24 -3.12 -11.86
C LEU A 8 -0.40 -1.94 -12.82
N MET A 9 -0.10 -2.13 -14.10
CA MET A 9 -0.19 -1.04 -15.07
C MET A 9 -0.73 -1.50 -16.43
N SER A 10 -1.23 -0.53 -17.20
CA SER A 10 -1.53 -0.69 -18.62
C SER A 10 -0.60 0.18 -19.43
N ASP A 11 -0.18 -0.29 -20.60
CA ASP A 11 0.43 0.59 -21.60
C ASP A 11 -0.61 1.51 -22.26
N GLY A 12 -1.88 1.10 -22.26
CA GLY A 12 -2.95 1.79 -23.01
C GLY A 12 -3.74 2.85 -22.25
N ASP A 13 -3.59 2.96 -20.93
CA ASP A 13 -4.54 3.71 -20.07
C ASP A 13 -3.97 4.98 -19.41
N ARG A 14 -2.78 5.41 -19.85
CA ARG A 14 -2.09 6.59 -19.33
C ARG A 14 -1.85 6.54 -17.81
N GLY A 15 -1.66 5.35 -17.22
CA GLY A 15 -1.32 5.17 -15.82
C GLY A 15 -2.53 5.13 -14.86
N ASN A 16 -3.75 5.07 -15.40
CA ASN A 16 -4.97 5.05 -14.60
C ASN A 16 -5.06 3.78 -13.73
N LEU A 17 -4.74 2.61 -14.27
CA LEU A 17 -4.72 1.35 -13.52
C LEU A 17 -3.63 1.38 -12.45
N ALA A 18 -2.45 1.94 -12.75
CA ALA A 18 -1.38 2.08 -11.77
C ALA A 18 -1.85 2.91 -10.56
N SER A 19 -2.51 4.03 -10.81
CA SER A 19 -3.08 4.88 -9.76
C SER A 19 -4.16 4.15 -8.95
N GLN A 20 -5.12 3.49 -9.61
CA GLN A 20 -6.23 2.82 -8.92
C GLN A 20 -5.80 1.56 -8.16
N SER A 21 -4.84 0.81 -8.69
CA SER A 21 -4.35 -0.46 -8.12
C SER A 21 -3.47 -0.27 -6.90
N LEU A 22 -2.91 0.92 -6.71
CA LEU A 22 -2.00 1.22 -5.60
C LEU A 22 -2.62 0.91 -4.24
N CYS A 23 -3.93 1.16 -4.06
CA CYS A 23 -4.61 0.80 -2.82
C CYS A 23 -4.55 -0.71 -2.51
N MET A 24 -4.58 -1.57 -3.53
CA MET A 24 -4.56 -3.03 -3.36
C MET A 24 -3.14 -3.58 -3.26
N THR A 25 -2.17 -3.04 -4.01
CA THR A 25 -0.78 -3.47 -3.91
C THR A 25 -0.17 -3.09 -2.57
N GLU A 26 -0.41 -1.87 -2.09
CA GLU A 26 0.03 -1.42 -0.77
C GLU A 26 -0.65 -2.20 0.35
N MET A 27 -1.95 -2.50 0.23
CA MET A 27 -2.64 -3.36 1.18
C MET A 27 -2.00 -4.75 1.24
N PHE A 28 -1.72 -5.37 0.09
CA PHE A 28 -1.06 -6.68 0.04
C PHE A 28 0.34 -6.64 0.68
N LEU A 29 1.16 -5.63 0.36
CA LEU A 29 2.49 -5.44 0.94
C LEU A 29 2.44 -5.20 2.44
N TYR A 30 1.43 -4.47 2.92
CA TYR A 30 1.20 -4.22 4.34
C TYR A 30 0.76 -5.49 5.10
N GLU A 31 -0.23 -6.22 4.58
CA GLU A 31 -0.76 -7.45 5.20
C GLU A 31 0.21 -8.62 5.16
N LEU A 32 1.19 -8.59 4.24
CA LEU A 32 2.28 -9.54 4.23
C LEU A 32 3.04 -9.55 5.57
N GLU A 33 3.10 -8.42 6.29
CA GLU A 33 3.72 -8.16 7.62
C GLU A 33 5.22 -8.50 7.74
N LYS A 34 5.66 -9.54 7.05
CA LYS A 34 6.99 -10.07 6.91
C LYS A 34 7.53 -9.69 5.55
N LYS A 35 8.84 -9.52 5.48
CA LYS A 35 9.53 -9.35 4.21
C LYS A 35 9.38 -10.64 3.39
N PHE A 36 8.59 -10.61 2.33
CA PHE A 36 8.38 -11.76 1.44
C PHE A 36 9.72 -12.12 0.77
N GLN A 37 10.28 -13.28 1.12
CA GLN A 37 11.60 -13.66 0.67
C GLN A 37 11.59 -14.01 -0.81
N THR A 38 12.45 -13.31 -1.55
CA THR A 38 12.74 -13.57 -2.95
C THR A 38 14.22 -13.89 -3.08
N LYS A 39 14.59 -14.62 -4.14
CA LYS A 39 16.00 -14.91 -4.43
C LYS A 39 16.69 -13.69 -5.04
N ASP A 40 16.06 -13.10 -6.04
CA ASP A 40 16.65 -12.11 -6.96
C ASP A 40 15.63 -11.07 -7.48
N CYS A 41 14.56 -10.79 -6.72
CA CYS A 41 13.52 -9.84 -7.11
C CYS A 41 13.15 -8.89 -5.96
N GLU A 42 13.24 -7.57 -6.17
CA GLU A 42 12.77 -6.56 -5.22
C GLU A 42 11.48 -5.87 -5.65
N ALA A 43 11.16 -5.90 -6.94
CA ALA A 43 9.97 -5.28 -7.49
C ALA A 43 9.33 -6.16 -8.56
N ILE A 44 8.01 -6.07 -8.67
CA ILE A 44 7.23 -6.75 -9.71
C ILE A 44 6.38 -5.71 -10.43
N VAL A 45 6.47 -5.69 -11.76
CA VAL A 45 5.60 -4.90 -12.63
C VAL A 45 4.68 -5.86 -13.36
N LEU A 46 3.38 -5.75 -13.07
CA LEU A 46 2.31 -6.51 -13.71
C LEU A 46 1.76 -5.70 -14.87
N ILE A 47 2.15 -6.07 -16.08
CA ILE A 47 1.70 -5.44 -17.32
C ILE A 47 0.36 -6.08 -17.68
N CYS A 48 -0.72 -5.40 -17.34
CA CYS A 48 -2.09 -5.85 -17.54
C CYS A 48 -2.55 -5.49 -18.96
N GLY A 49 -3.07 -6.47 -19.70
CA GLY A 49 -3.53 -6.27 -21.08
C GLY A 49 -4.28 -7.47 -21.64
N SER A 50 -4.65 -7.39 -22.93
CA SER A 50 -5.36 -8.45 -23.66
C SER A 50 -4.45 -9.63 -24.05
N PHE A 51 -3.70 -10.16 -23.07
CA PHE A 51 -2.84 -11.32 -23.24
C PHE A 51 -3.65 -12.61 -23.12
N LYS A 52 -3.19 -13.67 -23.81
CA LYS A 52 -3.82 -14.99 -23.74
C LYS A 52 -3.52 -15.69 -22.41
N ASP A 53 -2.25 -15.64 -22.00
CA ASP A 53 -1.70 -16.36 -20.86
C ASP A 53 -0.72 -15.45 -20.08
N TYR A 54 -0.34 -15.88 -18.88
CA TYR A 54 0.69 -15.21 -18.09
C TYR A 54 2.08 -15.50 -18.67
N LYS A 55 2.94 -14.46 -18.75
CA LYS A 55 4.29 -14.62 -19.29
C LYS A 55 5.29 -13.68 -18.61
N LEU A 56 6.32 -14.25 -17.98
CA LEU A 56 7.44 -13.47 -17.45
C LEU A 56 8.31 -12.97 -18.62
N ILE A 57 8.33 -11.66 -18.87
CA ILE A 57 9.01 -11.05 -20.02
C ILE A 57 10.48 -10.79 -19.71
N SER A 58 10.77 -10.23 -18.54
CA SER A 58 12.11 -9.78 -18.21
C SER A 58 12.44 -9.98 -16.74
N THR A 59 13.74 -10.12 -16.47
CA THR A 59 14.33 -9.99 -15.15
C THR A 59 15.46 -8.98 -15.28
N SER A 60 15.23 -7.72 -14.90
CA SER A 60 16.27 -6.69 -15.01
C SER A 60 17.35 -6.94 -13.95
N LYS A 61 18.41 -7.66 -14.33
CA LYS A 61 19.50 -8.00 -13.40
C LYS A 61 20.63 -6.98 -13.41
N ASP A 62 20.95 -6.35 -14.54
CA ASP A 62 22.29 -5.78 -14.68
C ASP A 62 22.40 -4.26 -14.85
N GLU A 63 21.40 -3.52 -15.32
CA GLU A 63 21.48 -2.05 -15.34
C GLU A 63 20.14 -1.40 -14.99
N PRO A 64 20.13 -0.36 -14.13
CA PRO A 64 18.93 0.44 -13.92
C PRO A 64 18.71 1.24 -15.20
N ASP A 65 17.75 0.80 -16.01
CA ASP A 65 17.14 1.73 -16.95
C ASP A 65 16.46 2.83 -16.11
N ILE A 66 16.44 4.07 -16.59
CA ILE A 66 15.98 5.25 -15.83
C ILE A 66 14.55 5.05 -15.28
N LEU A 67 13.81 4.11 -15.86
CA LEU A 67 12.43 3.76 -15.55
C LEU A 67 12.25 2.50 -14.70
N PHE A 68 13.28 1.64 -14.54
CA PHE A 68 13.13 0.34 -13.88
C PHE A 68 14.14 0.11 -12.76
N LEU A 69 13.64 -0.27 -11.58
CA LEU A 69 14.48 -0.66 -10.45
C LEU A 69 15.30 -1.91 -10.81
N LYS A 70 16.53 -1.99 -10.29
CA LYS A 70 17.31 -3.25 -10.34
C LYS A 70 16.50 -4.37 -9.67
N ASN A 71 16.63 -5.60 -10.17
CA ASN A 71 15.93 -6.78 -9.67
C ASN A 71 14.40 -6.68 -9.82
N THR A 72 13.93 -6.18 -10.97
CA THR A 72 12.51 -6.12 -11.29
C THR A 72 12.12 -7.29 -12.19
N TYR A 73 10.96 -7.88 -11.89
CA TYR A 73 10.30 -8.85 -12.76
C TYR A 73 9.13 -8.18 -13.48
N GLU A 74 9.05 -8.36 -14.79
CA GLU A 74 7.92 -7.92 -15.59
C GLU A 74 7.08 -9.12 -16.03
N LEU A 75 5.79 -9.08 -15.73
CA LEU A 75 4.85 -10.16 -16.00
C LEU A 75 3.69 -9.64 -16.84
N GLU A 76 3.47 -10.22 -18.02
CA GLU A 76 2.21 -10.06 -18.76
C GLU A 76 1.08 -10.73 -17.97
N VAL A 77 0.01 -9.97 -17.73
CA VAL A 77 -1.16 -10.43 -16.97
C VAL A 77 -2.41 -10.25 -17.83
N PRO A 78 -3.12 -11.34 -18.17
CA PRO A 78 -4.42 -11.26 -18.82
C PRO A 78 -5.41 -10.42 -18.01
N PHE A 79 -5.87 -9.31 -18.58
CA PHE A 79 -6.73 -8.35 -17.91
C PHE A 79 -7.70 -7.70 -18.90
N ARG A 80 -8.99 -7.68 -18.56
CA ARG A 80 -10.05 -7.12 -19.40
C ARG A 80 -10.41 -5.71 -18.95
N TYR A 81 -9.81 -4.71 -19.58
CA TYR A 81 -10.03 -3.30 -19.20
C TYR A 81 -11.49 -2.85 -19.32
N SER A 82 -12.18 -3.25 -20.38
CA SER A 82 -13.59 -2.88 -20.58
C SER A 82 -14.47 -3.37 -19.43
N GLU A 83 -14.24 -4.58 -18.94
CA GLU A 83 -14.95 -5.12 -17.78
C GLU A 83 -14.59 -4.37 -16.49
N PHE A 84 -13.30 -4.06 -16.30
CA PHE A 84 -12.83 -3.31 -15.14
C PHE A 84 -13.36 -1.88 -15.10
N GLU A 85 -13.41 -1.19 -16.24
CA GLU A 85 -13.81 0.22 -16.32
C GLU A 85 -15.23 0.46 -15.81
N HIS A 86 -16.15 -0.46 -16.12
CA HIS A 86 -17.56 -0.37 -15.74
C HIS A 86 -17.92 -1.16 -14.48
N ALA A 87 -16.96 -1.88 -13.88
CA ALA A 87 -17.21 -2.66 -12.68
C ALA A 87 -17.49 -1.77 -11.45
N ILE A 88 -18.42 -2.22 -10.61
CA ILE A 88 -18.67 -1.64 -9.28
C ILE A 88 -17.64 -2.17 -8.26
N ASN A 89 -17.23 -3.42 -8.41
CA ASN A 89 -16.34 -4.16 -7.50
C ASN A 89 -14.86 -4.08 -7.91
N LYS A 90 -14.39 -2.92 -8.39
CA LYS A 90 -13.03 -2.74 -8.94
C LYS A 90 -11.92 -3.23 -8.01
N LYS A 91 -11.98 -2.94 -6.70
CA LYS A 91 -11.00 -3.43 -5.72
C LYS A 91 -10.87 -4.95 -5.71
N LYS A 92 -12.00 -5.67 -5.81
CA LYS A 92 -12.01 -7.13 -5.88
C LYS A 92 -11.36 -7.63 -7.18
N ILE A 93 -11.66 -7.01 -8.32
CA ILE A 93 -11.03 -7.36 -9.60
C ILE A 93 -9.51 -7.18 -9.52
N LEU A 94 -9.04 -6.07 -8.97
CA LEU A 94 -7.62 -5.78 -8.77
C LEU A 94 -6.95 -6.78 -7.82
N ALA A 95 -7.59 -7.07 -6.68
CA ALA A 95 -7.09 -8.06 -5.72
C ALA A 95 -7.02 -9.47 -6.32
N ASP A 96 -8.07 -9.91 -7.03
CA ASP A 96 -8.11 -11.22 -7.69
C ASP A 96 -7.05 -11.32 -8.80
N THR A 97 -6.78 -10.21 -9.51
CA THR A 97 -5.74 -10.12 -10.54
C THR A 97 -4.35 -10.24 -9.91
N LEU A 98 -4.09 -9.47 -8.86
CA LEU A 98 -2.84 -9.53 -8.10
C LEU A 98 -2.62 -10.92 -7.48
N GLU A 99 -3.67 -11.55 -6.92
CA GLU A 99 -3.60 -12.90 -6.34
C GLU A 99 -3.15 -13.93 -7.37
N LYS A 100 -3.79 -13.96 -8.54
CA LYS A 100 -3.45 -14.90 -9.61
C LYS A 100 -2.02 -14.67 -10.14
N ALA A 101 -1.63 -13.42 -10.36
CA ALA A 101 -0.29 -13.08 -10.80
C ALA A 101 0.79 -13.49 -9.78
N MET A 102 0.56 -13.23 -8.49
CA MET A 102 1.48 -13.62 -7.43
C MET A 102 1.58 -15.14 -7.28
N LEU A 103 0.47 -15.87 -7.41
CA LEU A 103 0.46 -17.33 -7.36
C LEU A 103 1.20 -17.95 -8.56
N TYR A 104 1.03 -17.39 -9.76
CA TYR A 104 1.80 -17.78 -10.94
C TYR A 104 3.30 -17.61 -10.71
N LEU A 105 3.74 -16.47 -10.16
CA LEU A 105 5.15 -16.26 -9.83
C LEU A 105 5.64 -17.21 -8.74
N CYS A 106 4.81 -17.54 -7.75
CA CYS A 106 5.17 -18.52 -6.73
C CYS A 106 5.43 -19.90 -7.33
N GLU A 107 4.61 -20.35 -8.27
CA GLU A 107 4.81 -21.60 -8.98
C GLU A 107 6.11 -21.55 -9.82
N LEU A 108 6.25 -20.52 -10.65
CA LEU A 108 7.39 -20.36 -11.55
C LEU A 108 8.74 -20.27 -10.83
N LYS A 109 8.76 -19.61 -9.66
CA LYS A 109 9.99 -19.29 -8.92
C LYS A 109 10.17 -20.10 -7.65
N ASN A 110 9.25 -21.03 -7.38
CA ASN A 110 9.18 -21.80 -6.15
C ASN A 110 9.21 -20.91 -4.88
N TRP A 111 8.38 -19.86 -4.89
CA TRP A 111 8.16 -19.00 -3.71
C TRP A 111 7.02 -19.54 -2.84
N ASP A 112 6.91 -19.01 -1.62
CA ASP A 112 5.91 -19.45 -0.65
C ASP A 112 4.48 -19.01 -1.06
N SER A 113 3.79 -19.88 -1.79
CA SER A 113 2.40 -19.67 -2.20
C SER A 113 1.42 -19.69 -1.02
N GLN A 114 1.76 -20.33 0.11
CA GLN A 114 0.88 -20.37 1.29
C GLN A 114 0.83 -19.01 1.97
N LEU A 115 1.99 -18.33 2.04
CA LEU A 115 2.05 -16.95 2.53
C LEU A 115 1.19 -16.02 1.68
N VAL A 116 1.27 -16.11 0.35
CA VAL A 116 0.43 -15.30 -0.56
C VAL A 116 -1.06 -15.56 -0.32
N LYS A 117 -1.49 -16.83 -0.28
CA LYS A 117 -2.90 -17.21 -0.02
C LYS A 117 -3.38 -16.70 1.33
N ALA A 118 -2.58 -16.82 2.37
CA ALA A 118 -2.91 -16.35 3.71
C ALA A 118 -3.07 -14.82 3.74
N THR A 119 -2.22 -14.07 3.03
CA THR A 119 -2.34 -12.61 2.90
C THR A 119 -3.64 -12.21 2.21
N PHE A 120 -3.98 -12.84 1.08
CA PHE A 120 -5.25 -12.54 0.39
C PHE A 120 -6.48 -12.92 1.22
N LYS A 121 -6.38 -13.96 2.05
CA LYS A 121 -7.42 -14.28 3.03
C LYS A 121 -7.63 -13.12 4.01
N LYS A 122 -6.57 -12.56 4.59
CA LYS A 122 -6.66 -11.37 5.47
C LYS A 122 -7.28 -10.17 4.74
N MET A 123 -6.87 -9.93 3.49
CA MET A 123 -7.43 -8.82 2.69
C MET A 123 -8.93 -8.99 2.43
N LYS A 124 -9.38 -10.23 2.15
CA LYS A 124 -10.80 -10.59 1.98
C LYS A 124 -11.58 -10.41 3.28
N GLU A 125 -11.03 -10.83 4.42
CA GLU A 125 -11.64 -10.64 5.75
C GLU A 125 -11.83 -9.16 6.11
N LYS A 126 -10.97 -8.28 5.58
CA LYS A 126 -11.09 -6.81 5.70
C LYS A 126 -11.97 -6.17 4.62
N GLU A 127 -12.63 -6.97 3.77
CA GLU A 127 -13.44 -6.50 2.65
C GLU A 127 -12.68 -5.55 1.71
N TYR A 128 -11.37 -5.74 1.57
CA TYR A 128 -10.48 -4.87 0.79
C TYR A 128 -10.46 -3.40 1.24
N LYS A 129 -10.74 -3.13 2.52
CA LYS A 129 -10.51 -1.83 3.16
C LYS A 129 -9.01 -1.68 3.45
N ALA A 130 -8.32 -0.97 2.57
CA ALA A 130 -6.89 -0.76 2.63
C ALA A 130 -6.54 0.32 3.66
N GLU A 131 -6.36 -0.11 4.91
CA GLU A 131 -6.01 0.76 6.04
C GLU A 131 -4.60 0.42 6.56
N ILE A 132 -3.69 1.39 6.48
CA ILE A 132 -2.30 1.25 6.89
C ILE A 132 -2.08 2.05 8.18
N LYS A 133 -1.85 1.33 9.28
CA LYS A 133 -1.49 1.93 10.57
C LYS A 133 0.01 2.22 10.59
N GLY A 134 0.37 3.49 10.67
CA GLY A 134 1.76 3.89 10.83
C GLY A 134 2.29 3.68 12.24
N ARG A 135 3.53 4.09 12.47
CA ARG A 135 4.23 3.89 13.75
C ARG A 135 3.47 4.56 14.89
N THR A 136 3.11 3.76 15.90
CA THR A 136 2.42 4.23 17.10
C THR A 136 3.39 4.87 18.11
N LYS A 137 2.92 5.90 18.82
CA LYS A 137 3.63 6.55 19.93
C LYS A 137 2.74 6.63 21.17
N LEU A 138 3.30 6.24 22.31
CA LEU A 138 2.65 6.40 23.62
C LEU A 138 2.74 7.84 24.11
N SER A 139 1.70 8.30 24.80
CA SER A 139 1.76 9.54 25.59
C SER A 139 2.84 9.46 26.67
N PRO A 140 3.37 10.59 27.19
CA PRO A 140 4.37 10.58 28.25
C PRO A 140 3.90 9.83 29.50
N ASP A 141 2.63 10.01 29.91
CA ASP A 141 1.99 9.24 30.98
C ASP A 141 1.63 7.77 30.62
N LYS A 142 1.86 7.36 29.37
CA LYS A 142 1.59 6.02 28.81
C LYS A 142 0.12 5.57 28.87
N LYS A 143 -0.83 6.48 29.09
CA LYS A 143 -2.27 6.15 29.13
C LYS A 143 -2.91 6.11 27.75
N ARG A 144 -2.26 6.69 26.74
CA ARG A 144 -2.80 6.88 25.39
C ARG A 144 -1.79 6.50 24.33
N LYS A 145 -2.30 6.19 23.14
CA LYS A 145 -1.54 5.88 21.93
C LYS A 145 -2.01 6.79 20.82
N ALA A 146 -1.06 7.29 20.04
CA ALA A 146 -1.36 8.02 18.82
C ALA A 146 -0.66 7.36 17.63
N TYR A 147 -1.27 7.46 16.46
CA TYR A 147 -0.68 6.96 15.21
C TYR A 147 -1.30 7.66 13.99
N PRO A 148 -0.54 7.84 12.91
CA PRO A 148 -1.13 8.13 11.62
C PRO A 148 -1.85 6.89 11.08
N LEU A 149 -3.06 7.09 10.55
CA LEU A 149 -3.84 6.07 9.84
C LEU A 149 -4.00 6.53 8.39
N ILE A 150 -3.51 5.73 7.45
CA ILE A 150 -3.69 5.99 6.03
C ILE A 150 -4.81 5.10 5.53
N GLU A 151 -5.80 5.68 4.86
CA GLU A 151 -6.87 4.97 4.16
C GLU A 151 -6.65 5.13 2.66
N LEU A 152 -6.51 4.02 1.94
CA LEU A 152 -6.27 4.00 0.51
C LEU A 152 -7.54 3.54 -0.24
N ASP A 153 -8.00 4.36 -1.19
CA ASP A 153 -9.10 4.03 -2.09
C ASP A 153 -8.69 4.18 -3.55
N LEU A 154 -9.55 3.76 -4.49
CA LEU A 154 -9.27 3.74 -5.93
C LEU A 154 -8.93 5.12 -6.49
N LYS A 155 -9.46 6.21 -5.92
CA LYS A 155 -9.32 7.58 -6.43
C LYS A 155 -8.88 8.58 -5.37
N GLN A 156 -8.72 8.12 -4.13
CA GLN A 156 -8.42 9.02 -3.04
C GLN A 156 -7.65 8.32 -1.93
N PHE A 157 -6.60 8.97 -1.46
CA PHE A 157 -5.92 8.60 -0.23
C PHE A 157 -6.16 9.63 0.84
N THR A 158 -6.35 9.16 2.07
CA THR A 158 -6.66 10.01 3.21
C THR A 158 -5.72 9.68 4.36
N LEU A 159 -5.17 10.71 4.99
CA LEU A 159 -4.35 10.59 6.19
C LEU A 159 -5.10 11.16 7.39
N TYR A 160 -5.23 10.35 8.43
CA TYR A 160 -5.74 10.75 9.72
C TYR A 160 -4.65 10.68 10.79
N LEU A 161 -4.75 11.54 11.80
CA LEU A 161 -4.10 11.35 13.10
C LEU A 161 -5.14 10.77 14.05
N VAL A 162 -4.86 9.59 14.59
CA VAL A 162 -5.77 8.90 15.51
C VAL A 162 -5.15 8.85 16.89
N VAL A 163 -5.96 9.11 17.91
CA VAL A 163 -5.60 8.90 19.31
C VAL A 163 -6.56 7.89 19.92
N GLU A 164 -6.02 6.84 20.52
CA GLU A 164 -6.77 5.79 21.21
C GLU A 164 -6.30 5.65 22.67
N ASP A 165 -7.20 5.18 23.53
CA ASP A 165 -6.82 4.75 24.88
C ASP A 165 -6.14 3.36 24.85
N ASN A 166 -5.67 2.91 26.01
CA ASN A 166 -5.06 1.57 26.12
C ASN A 166 -6.04 0.40 25.87
N LYS A 167 -7.36 0.65 25.89
CA LYS A 167 -8.42 -0.31 25.56
C LYS A 167 -8.81 -0.29 24.08
N ARG A 168 -8.12 0.51 23.24
CA ARG A 168 -8.38 0.72 21.80
C ARG A 168 -9.66 1.50 21.49
N ASN A 169 -10.19 2.25 22.45
CA ASN A 169 -11.26 3.20 22.16
C ASN A 169 -10.65 4.43 21.49
N ILE A 170 -11.18 4.82 20.33
CA ILE A 170 -10.78 6.05 19.64
C ILE A 170 -11.27 7.23 20.48
N LEU A 171 -10.32 8.02 20.99
CA LEU A 171 -10.59 9.25 21.73
C LEU A 171 -10.76 10.44 20.77
N ASP A 172 -9.98 10.47 19.69
CA ASP A 172 -10.09 11.47 18.62
C ASP A 172 -9.50 10.92 17.31
N LYS A 173 -10.02 11.38 16.17
CA LYS A 173 -9.57 11.07 14.81
C LYS A 173 -9.67 12.36 13.98
N LYS A 174 -8.53 12.95 13.64
CA LYS A 174 -8.44 14.21 12.88
C LYS A 174 -7.92 13.98 11.47
N LEU A 175 -8.63 14.53 10.48
CA LEU A 175 -8.17 14.56 9.09
C LEU A 175 -6.93 15.47 8.96
N ILE A 176 -5.86 14.96 8.34
CA ILE A 176 -4.60 15.67 8.13
C ILE A 176 -4.41 16.07 6.67
N ALA A 177 -4.67 15.13 5.76
CA ALA A 177 -4.49 15.32 4.32
C ALA A 177 -5.40 14.40 3.52
N LYS A 178 -5.69 14.81 2.30
CA LYS A 178 -6.49 14.08 1.31
C LYS A 178 -5.92 14.38 -0.08
N THR A 179 -5.76 13.37 -0.92
CA THR A 179 -5.13 13.50 -2.25
C THR A 179 -5.72 12.50 -3.25
N ASP A 180 -5.58 12.77 -4.55
CA ASP A 180 -6.10 11.98 -5.67
C ASP A 180 -5.12 10.86 -6.07
N ASN A 181 -4.70 10.04 -5.08
CA ASN A 181 -3.82 8.86 -5.19
C ASN A 181 -2.30 9.09 -5.17
N TYR A 182 -1.81 10.21 -4.67
CA TYR A 182 -0.37 10.45 -4.55
C TYR A 182 0.14 10.08 -3.16
N LEU A 183 0.79 8.91 -3.01
CA LEU A 183 1.39 8.49 -1.73
C LEU A 183 2.48 9.45 -1.27
N GLU A 184 3.20 10.09 -2.19
CA GLU A 184 4.24 11.07 -1.90
C GLU A 184 3.65 12.25 -1.12
N GLU A 185 2.47 12.73 -1.52
CA GLU A 185 1.76 13.80 -0.82
C GLU A 185 1.35 13.36 0.58
N ILE A 186 0.84 12.13 0.77
CA ILE A 186 0.59 11.59 2.13
C ILE A 186 1.89 11.57 2.95
N SER A 187 2.97 11.07 2.36
CA SER A 187 4.27 10.92 3.02
C SER A 187 4.87 12.27 3.47
N TYR A 188 4.54 13.36 2.76
CA TYR A 188 4.94 14.72 3.10
C TYR A 188 4.39 15.17 4.45
N HIS A 189 3.21 14.67 4.84
CA HIS A 189 2.58 14.94 6.13
C HIS A 189 3.02 14.00 7.27
N MET A 190 3.85 12.99 6.99
CA MET A 190 4.18 11.93 7.94
C MET A 190 5.65 11.96 8.42
N ARG A 191 6.23 13.15 8.62
CA ARG A 191 7.64 13.25 9.02
C ARG A 191 7.88 12.70 10.42
N GLU A 192 7.15 13.22 11.41
CA GLU A 192 7.37 12.89 12.81
C GLU A 192 6.03 12.93 13.56
N LEU A 193 5.76 11.89 14.34
CA LEU A 193 4.68 11.86 15.33
C LEU A 193 5.29 12.07 16.71
N LYS A 194 4.83 13.08 17.44
CA LYS A 194 5.37 13.42 18.76
C LYS A 194 4.27 13.94 19.69
N TRP A 195 4.27 13.43 20.91
CA TRP A 195 3.50 13.99 22.01
C TRP A 195 4.20 15.26 22.52
N LEU A 196 3.46 16.37 22.56
CA LEU A 196 3.92 17.66 23.07
C LEU A 196 3.64 17.76 24.57
N THR A 197 2.56 17.14 25.03
CA THR A 197 2.17 17.00 26.44
C THR A 197 1.49 15.64 26.66
N ASP A 198 0.97 15.37 27.85
CA ASP A 198 0.14 14.18 28.10
C ASP A 198 -1.19 14.16 27.31
N HIS A 199 -1.64 15.34 26.87
CA HIS A 199 -2.95 15.54 26.25
C HIS A 199 -2.86 16.09 24.83
N GLU A 200 -1.68 16.41 24.32
CA GLU A 200 -1.49 16.95 22.97
C GLU A 200 -0.47 16.14 22.18
N VAL A 201 -0.87 15.72 20.99
CA VAL A 201 -0.02 15.03 20.02
C VAL A 201 -0.04 15.74 18.68
N ALA A 202 1.14 15.85 18.06
CA ALA A 202 1.35 16.53 16.81
C ALA A 202 1.95 15.58 15.76
N LEU A 203 1.50 15.76 14.51
CA LEU A 203 2.09 15.17 13.32
C LEU A 203 2.74 16.26 12.46
N PHE A 204 4.05 16.18 12.30
CA PHE A 204 4.88 17.20 11.64
C PHE A 204 5.02 16.92 10.14
N LYS A 205 5.05 18.00 9.34
CA LYS A 205 5.29 17.95 7.88
C LYS A 205 6.79 17.92 7.55
N ARG A 206 7.15 17.47 6.35
CA ARG A 206 8.56 17.42 5.89
C ARG A 206 9.20 18.79 5.69
N ALA A 207 8.50 19.77 5.12
CA ALA A 207 9.10 21.07 4.74
C ALA A 207 9.72 21.85 5.91
N HIS A 208 9.11 21.86 7.10
CA HIS A 208 9.65 22.56 8.28
C HIS A 208 9.21 21.89 9.59
N LYS A 209 10.13 21.75 10.56
CA LYS A 209 9.86 21.14 11.89
C LYS A 209 8.81 21.89 12.71
N THR A 210 8.46 23.12 12.34
CA THR A 210 7.47 23.93 13.07
C THR A 210 6.05 23.79 12.51
N VAL A 211 5.90 23.26 11.29
CA VAL A 211 4.57 23.09 10.68
C VAL A 211 4.04 21.71 11.03
N TYR A 212 3.00 21.68 11.87
CA TYR A 212 2.34 20.46 12.31
C TYR A 212 0.82 20.63 12.38
N THR A 213 0.14 19.50 12.47
CA THR A 213 -1.27 19.44 12.87
C THR A 213 -1.34 18.63 14.15
N SER A 214 -2.01 19.17 15.18
CA SER A 214 -2.17 18.48 16.47
C SER A 214 -3.62 18.15 16.81
N ILE A 215 -3.76 17.18 17.70
CA ILE A 215 -4.96 16.86 18.46
C ILE A 215 -4.66 17.23 19.91
N ARG A 216 -5.56 18.00 20.54
CA ARG A 216 -5.52 18.31 21.97
C ARG A 216 -6.77 17.71 22.60
N LEU A 217 -6.55 16.73 23.47
CA LEU A 217 -7.60 16.06 24.21
C LEU A 217 -8.00 16.92 25.42
N SER A 218 -9.30 16.99 25.65
CA SER A 218 -9.90 17.60 26.85
C SER A 218 -9.56 16.84 28.12
#